data_AF-A0A5M8RDR0-F1
#
_entry.id   AF-A0A5M8RDR0-F1
#
_cell.length_a   1.000
_cell.length_b   1.000
_cell.length_c   1.000
_cell.angle_alpha   90.00
_cell.angle_beta   90.00
_cell.angle_gamma   90.00
#
_symmetry.space_group_name_H-M   'P 1'
#
loop_
_entity.id
_entity.type
_entity.pdbx_description
1 polymer ?
#
loop_
_entity_poly.entity_id
_entity_poly.type
_entity_poly.pdbx_seq_one_letter_code
_entity_poly.pdbx_strand_id
1 'polypeptide(L)' 'MDKILDSHTRASKNLNQREYRRAIGDLHYVIENAQEIVYILYEMIREKEEEHDCNISNKN' A
#
# COMPACT_ATOMS: atom_id res chain seq x y z
N MET A 1 4.35 33.85 27.84
CA MET A 1 4.59 32.43 27.57
C MET A 1 3.28 31.67 27.34
N ASP A 2 2.21 31.99 28.06
CA ASP A 2 0.92 31.28 27.95
C ASP A 2 0.23 31.35 26.57
N LYS A 3 0.34 32.47 25.85
CA LYS A 3 -0.34 32.64 24.54
C LYS A 3 0.22 31.74 23.44
N ILE A 4 1.51 31.41 23.48
CA ILE A 4 2.16 30.54 22.48
C ILE A 4 1.76 29.08 22.74
N LEU A 5 1.81 28.66 24.00
CA LEU A 5 1.36 27.32 24.42
C LEU A 5 -0.11 27.08 24.07
N ASP A 6 -0.96 28.09 24.25
CA ASP A 6 -2.38 28.00 23.97
C ASP A 6 -2.69 27.98 22.46
N SER A 7 -1.88 28.64 21.64
CA SER A 7 -1.97 28.56 20.16
C SER A 7 -1.55 27.18 19.64
N HIS A 8 -0.47 26.59 20.18
CA HIS A 8 -0.04 25.24 19.82
C HIS A 8 -1.03 24.18 20.29
N THR A 9 -1.60 24.36 21.48
CA THR A 9 -2.64 23.47 22.02
C THR A 9 -3.91 23.55 21.18
N ARG A 10 -4.30 24.74 20.69
CA ARG A 10 -5.42 24.90 19.74
C ARG A 10 -5.11 24.33 18.36
N ALA A 11 -3.91 24.55 17.82
CA ALA A 11 -3.50 23.98 16.54
C ALA A 11 -3.47 22.44 16.59
N SER A 12 -3.01 21.87 17.70
CA SER A 12 -3.04 20.43 17.96
C SER A 12 -4.46 19.89 18.17
N LYS A 13 -5.37 20.67 18.77
CA LYS A 13 -6.80 20.33 18.87
C LYS A 13 -7.55 20.44 17.53
N ASN A 14 -7.04 21.25 16.59
CA ASN A 14 -7.57 21.36 15.23
C ASN A 14 -7.11 20.22 14.32
N LEU A 15 -6.13 19.43 14.74
CA LEU A 15 -5.80 18.17 14.09
C LEU A 15 -6.88 17.15 14.43
N ASN A 16 -7.90 17.11 13.58
CA ASN A 16 -9.06 16.26 13.72
C ASN A 16 -8.61 14.79 13.64
N GLN A 17 -8.40 14.16 14.80
CA GLN A 17 -7.90 12.79 14.91
C GLN A 17 -8.71 11.79 14.05
N ARG A 18 -9.98 12.12 13.76
CA ARG A 18 -10.85 11.39 12.83
C ARG A 18 -10.31 11.38 11.39
N GLU A 19 -9.80 12.51 10.90
CA GLU A 19 -9.25 12.65 9.55
C GLU A 19 -7.96 11.85 9.40
N TYR A 20 -7.09 11.84 10.42
CA TYR A 20 -5.91 10.97 10.44
C TYR A 20 -6.27 9.49 10.42
N ARG A 21 -7.22 9.07 11.25
CA ARG A 21 -7.67 7.66 11.25
C ARG A 21 -8.26 7.27 9.90
N ARG A 22 -9.01 8.18 9.25
CA ARG A 22 -9.55 7.96 7.91
C ARG A 22 -8.42 7.82 6.89
N ALA A 23 -7.47 8.76 6.85
CA ALA A 23 -6.34 8.70 5.93
C ALA A 23 -5.48 7.44 6.12
N ILE A 24 -5.25 7.01 7.37
CA ILE A 24 -4.57 5.74 7.67
C ILE A 24 -5.35 4.54 7.12
N GLY A 25 -6.68 4.53 7.29
CA GLY A 25 -7.53 3.48 6.73
C GLY A 25 -7.49 3.43 5.20
N ASP A 26 -7.58 4.59 4.55
CA ASP A 26 -7.49 4.71 3.09
C ASP A 26 -6.12 4.21 2.58
N LEU A 27 -5.04 4.53 3.28
CA LEU A 27 -3.69 4.05 2.96
C LEU A 27 -3.56 2.53 3.12
N HIS A 28 -4.10 1.94 4.20
CA HIS A 28 -4.09 0.48 4.37
C HIS A 28 -4.85 -0.23 3.25
N TYR A 29 -6.02 0.29 2.86
CA TYR A 29 -6.76 -0.25 1.72
C TYR A 29 -5.93 -0.24 0.43
N VAL A 30 -5.25 0.87 0.12
CA VAL A 30 -4.37 0.95 -1.07
C VAL A 30 -3.23 -0.06 -1.00
N ILE A 31 -2.61 -0.24 0.17
CA ILE A 31 -1.51 -1.19 0.37
C ILE A 31 -1.97 -2.62 0.12
N GLU A 32 -3.12 -3.03 0.69
CA GLU A 32 -3.66 -4.38 0.53
C GLU A 32 -3.92 -4.69 -0.96
N ASN A 33 -4.56 -3.78 -1.69
CA ASN A 33 -4.81 -3.95 -3.13
C ASN A 33 -3.49 -4.00 -3.93
N ALA A 34 -2.50 -3.18 -3.57
CA ALA A 34 -1.21 -3.19 -4.26
C ALA A 34 -0.47 -4.52 -4.05
N GLN A 35 -0.53 -5.10 -2.85
CA GLN A 35 0.05 -6.41 -2.56
C GLN A 35 -0.62 -7.53 -3.36
N GLU A 36 -1.94 -7.50 -3.49
CA GLU A 36 -2.70 -8.45 -4.32
C GLU A 36 -2.33 -8.35 -5.80
N ILE A 37 -2.23 -7.13 -6.34
CA ILE A 37 -1.79 -6.90 -7.72
C ILE A 37 -0.37 -7.44 -7.95
N VAL A 38 0.56 -7.18 -7.01
CA VAL A 38 1.93 -7.70 -7.10
C VAL A 38 1.95 -9.23 -7.10
N TYR A 39 1.13 -9.87 -6.26
CA TYR A 39 1.00 -11.32 -6.24
C TYR A 39 0.50 -11.87 -7.59
N ILE A 40 -0.57 -11.30 -8.15
CA ILE A 40 -1.10 -11.71 -9.45
C ILE A 40 -0.04 -11.56 -10.56
N LEU A 41 0.67 -10.44 -10.58
CA LEU A 41 1.74 -10.21 -11.56
C LEU A 41 2.87 -11.24 -11.43
N TYR A 42 3.23 -11.61 -10.20
CA TYR A 42 4.25 -12.63 -9.94
C TYR A 42 3.82 -14.00 -10.45
N GLU A 43 2.58 -14.42 -10.18
CA GLU A 43 2.03 -15.68 -10.70
C GLU A 43 2.02 -15.70 -12.24
N MET A 44 1.61 -14.60 -12.88
CA MET A 44 1.62 -14.49 -14.35
C MET A 44 3.04 -14.59 -14.95
N ILE A 45 4.05 -14.04 -14.28
CA ILE A 45 5.44 -14.17 -14.71
C ILE A 45 5.90 -15.62 -14.55
N ARG A 46 5.60 -16.26 -13.42
CA ARG A 46 5.96 -17.66 -13.17
C ARG A 46 5.34 -18.60 -14.22
N GLU A 47 4.05 -18.44 -14.51
CA GLU A 47 3.35 -19.22 -15.55
C GLU A 47 4.01 -19.06 -16.93
N LYS A 48 4.41 -17.83 -17.28
CA LYS A 48 5.13 -17.53 -18.53
C LYS A 48 6.50 -18.21 -18.61
N GLU A 49 7.24 -18.21 -17.50
CA GLU A 49 8.57 -18.84 -17.42
C GLU A 49 8.46 -20.36 -17.50
N GLU A 50 7.52 -20.97 -16.78
CA GLU A 50 7.25 -22.42 -16.84
C GLU A 50 6.81 -22.87 -18.25
N GLU A 51 5.92 -22.10 -18.90
CA GLU A 51 5.48 -22.37 -20.28
C GLU A 51 6.65 -22.30 -21.27
N HIS A 52 7.59 -21.38 -21.07
CA HIS A 52 8.77 -21.24 -21.92
C HIS A 52 9.74 -22.43 -21.75
N ASP A 53 9.98 -22.88 -20.52
CA ASP A 53 10.86 -24.03 -20.24
C ASP A 53 10.29 -25.36 -20.74
N CYS A 54 8.97 -25.59 -20.60
CA CYS A 54 8.31 -26.77 -21.17
C CYS A 54 8.41 -26.82 -22.71
N ASN A 55 8.36 -25.67 -23.38
CA ASN A 55 8.45 -25.58 -24.83
C ASN A 55 9.88 -25.73 -25.38
N ILE A 56 10.91 -25.45 -24.57
CA ILE A 56 12.31 -25.72 -24.94
C ILE A 56 12.63 -27.23 -24.79
N SER A 57 12.10 -27.87 -23.75
CA SER A 57 12.32 -29.30 -23.47
C SER A 57 11.76 -30.23 -24.57
N ASN A 58 10.63 -29.86 -25.18
CA ASN A 58 9.97 -30.65 -26.24
C ASN A 58 10.61 -30.56 -27.64
N LYS A 59 11.80 -29.93 -27.78
CA LYS A 59 12.51 -29.77 -29.06
C LYS A 59 13.73 -30.69 -29.25
N ASN A 60 13.91 -31.72 -28.42
CA ASN A 60 14.97 -32.71 -28.57
C ASN A 60 14.44 -34.07 -29.04
#